data_AF-A0A6B3GA15-F1
#
_entry.id   AF-A0A6B3GA15-F1
#
_cell.length_a   1.000
_cell.length_b   1.000
_cell.length_c   1.000
_cell.angle_alpha   90.00
_cell.angle_beta   90.00
_cell.angle_gamma   90.00
#
_symmetry.space_group_name_H-M   'P 1'
#
loop_
_entity.id
_entity.type
_entity.pdbx_description
1 polymer ?
#
loop_
_entity_poly.entity_id
_entity_poly.type
_entity_poly.pdbx_seq_one_letter_code
_entity_poly.pdbx_strand_id
1 'polypeptide(L)'
;MSSLTRPTRTARSRARSPMAAPQSFLWTRRIILTLLAGFVLLPVYVMVSSSLKPLQDVSGKFQWLPSTLTIQPYFDIWETVPLAKYFVNSLIVAGSATVLSVTIAVFSAYAVSRYRFRGKRVFTVTVLSTQMFPGILFLLPLFLIFVNIGNSTGVALYGS
;
A
#
# COMPACT_ATOMS: atom_id res chain seq x y z
N MET A 1 42.05 -22.09 58.50
CA MET A 1 42.16 -20.69 58.03
C MET A 1 42.46 -20.74 56.53
N SER A 2 41.46 -20.82 55.66
CA SER A 2 40.64 -19.72 55.13
C SER A 2 41.46 -18.64 54.40
N SER A 3 41.57 -18.78 53.08
CA SER A 3 41.44 -17.63 52.18
C SER A 3 41.22 -18.11 50.74
N LEU A 4 39.95 -18.15 50.37
CA LEU A 4 39.49 -18.09 48.98
C LEU A 4 39.93 -16.74 48.39
N THR A 5 40.67 -16.74 47.28
CA THR A 5 40.84 -15.54 46.44
C THR A 5 40.58 -15.87 44.97
N ARG A 6 39.43 -15.35 44.54
CA ARG A 6 38.72 -15.42 43.27
C ARG A 6 39.59 -15.34 42.00
N PRO A 7 39.19 -16.01 40.89
CA PRO A 7 39.73 -15.68 39.58
C PRO A 7 39.23 -14.31 39.13
N THR A 8 40.15 -13.41 38.85
CA THR A 8 39.91 -12.07 38.34
C THR A 8 39.36 -12.16 36.91
N ARG A 9 38.07 -11.85 36.77
CA ARG A 9 37.35 -11.79 35.49
C ARG A 9 37.68 -10.48 34.78
N THR A 10 38.81 -10.39 34.09
CA THR A 10 39.19 -9.18 33.33
C THR A 10 38.47 -9.14 31.97
N ALA A 11 37.40 -8.35 31.95
CA ALA A 11 36.95 -7.45 30.88
C ALA A 11 37.06 -7.96 29.43
N ARG A 12 35.93 -8.47 28.92
CA ARG A 12 35.60 -8.41 27.49
C ARG A 12 35.58 -6.94 27.06
N SER A 13 36.68 -6.47 26.47
CA SER A 13 36.71 -5.20 25.73
C SER A 13 35.65 -5.28 24.63
N ARG A 14 34.57 -4.50 24.78
CA ARG A 14 33.62 -4.23 23.70
C ARG A 14 34.38 -3.47 22.63
N ALA A 15 34.93 -4.19 21.65
CA ALA A 15 35.44 -3.61 20.43
C ALA A 15 34.31 -2.75 19.82
N ARG A 16 34.45 -1.43 19.91
CA ARG A 16 33.54 -0.49 19.26
C ARG A 16 33.75 -0.63 17.76
N SER A 17 32.70 -1.02 17.02
CA SER A 17 32.78 -1.22 15.58
C SER A 17 33.29 0.04 14.86
N PRO A 18 34.31 -0.06 13.98
CA PRO A 18 34.98 1.08 13.33
C PRO A 18 34.17 1.76 12.21
N MET A 19 32.88 1.42 12.05
CA MET A 19 31.98 1.99 11.04
C MET A 19 30.82 2.80 11.66
N ALA A 20 31.02 3.38 12.84
CA ALA A 20 30.03 4.30 13.40
C ALA A 20 29.97 5.56 12.53
N ALA A 21 28.83 5.79 11.86
CA ALA A 21 28.62 6.99 11.07
C ALA A 21 28.90 8.25 11.92
N PRO A 22 29.49 9.31 11.33
CA PRO A 22 29.80 10.52 12.07
C PRO A 22 28.52 11.09 12.71
N GLN A 23 28.63 11.62 13.93
CA GLN A 23 27.48 12.11 14.68
C GLN A 23 26.67 13.15 13.87
N SER A 24 27.35 13.99 13.08
CA SER A 24 26.71 14.94 12.14
C SER A 24 25.80 14.25 11.12
N PHE A 25 26.20 13.11 10.57
CA PHE A 25 25.38 12.34 9.64
C PHE A 25 24.12 11.77 10.32
N LEU A 26 24.22 11.34 11.58
CA LEU A 26 23.06 10.86 12.33
C LEU A 26 22.05 11.98 12.61
N TRP A 27 22.51 13.18 12.95
CA TRP A 27 21.65 14.35 13.17
C TRP A 27 21.02 14.84 11.87
N THR A 28 21.81 15.01 10.80
CA THR A 28 21.29 15.39 9.48
C THR A 28 20.26 14.39 8.99
N ARG A 29 20.52 13.08 9.10
CA ARG A 29 19.55 12.03 8.76
C ARG A 29 18.27 12.16 9.57
N ARG A 30 18.35 12.37 10.89
CA ARG A 30 17.17 12.52 11.75
C ARG A 30 16.34 13.73 11.34
N ILE A 31 16.96 14.89 11.15
CA ILE A 31 16.28 16.12 10.74
C ILE A 31 15.57 15.92 9.40
N ILE A 32 16.28 15.36 8.41
CA ILE A 32 15.70 15.09 7.08
C ILE A 32 14.52 14.11 7.18
N LEU A 33 14.67 13.02 7.93
CA LEU A 33 13.59 12.04 8.08
C LEU A 33 12.39 12.63 8.83
N THR A 34 12.61 13.48 9.84
CA THR A 34 11.52 14.16 10.55
C THR A 34 10.79 15.15 9.65
N LEU A 35 11.51 15.94 8.86
CA LEU A 35 10.90 16.87 7.90
C LEU A 35 10.12 16.12 6.80
N LEU A 36 10.70 15.04 6.26
CA LEU A 36 10.04 14.21 5.26
C LEU A 36 8.79 13.53 5.84
N ALA A 37 8.87 13.00 7.06
CA ALA A 37 7.72 12.45 7.76
C ALA A 37 6.63 13.50 7.97
N GLY A 38 6.98 14.71 8.41
CA GLY A 38 6.04 15.82 8.54
C GLY A 38 5.36 16.17 7.21
N PHE A 39 6.13 16.23 6.12
CA PHE A 39 5.60 16.49 4.79
C PHE A 39 4.64 15.40 4.30
N VAL A 40 4.98 14.12 4.51
CA VAL A 40 4.10 12.98 4.16
C VAL A 40 2.83 12.94 5.03
N LEU A 41 2.92 13.39 6.28
CA LEU A 41 1.77 13.43 7.20
C LEU A 41 0.81 14.60 6.94
N LEU A 42 1.23 15.65 6.24
CA LEU A 42 0.34 16.78 5.90
C LEU A 42 -0.95 16.37 5.18
N PRO A 43 -0.93 15.62 4.06
CA PRO A 43 -2.17 15.19 3.40
C PRO A 43 -3.00 14.24 4.28
N VAL A 44 -2.36 13.44 5.12
CA VAL A 44 -3.06 12.56 6.09
C VAL A 44 -3.77 13.41 7.15
N TYR A 45 -3.11 14.44 7.67
CA TYR A 45 -3.72 15.39 8.59
C TYR A 45 -4.92 16.08 7.95
N VAL A 46 -4.81 16.53 6.70
CA VAL A 46 -5.93 17.13 5.96
C VAL A 46 -7.08 16.12 5.83
N MET A 47 -6.80 14.87 5.44
CA MET A 47 -7.81 13.82 5.31
C MET A 47 -8.55 13.55 6.63
N VAL A 48 -7.82 13.42 7.74
CA VAL A 48 -8.41 13.20 9.07
C VAL A 48 -9.21 14.42 9.52
N SER A 49 -8.66 15.63 9.36
CA SER A 49 -9.36 16.87 9.73
C SER A 49 -10.65 17.04 8.94
N SER A 50 -10.68 16.66 7.65
CA SER A 50 -11.86 16.75 6.80
C SER A 50 -12.88 15.67 7.11
N SER A 51 -12.47 14.48 7.57
CA SER A 51 -13.41 13.43 8.01
C SER A 51 -14.18 13.79 9.29
N LEU A 52 -13.65 14.74 10.09
CA LEU A 52 -14.26 15.23 11.33
C LEU A 52 -15.02 16.56 11.15
N LYS A 53 -15.15 17.03 9.91
CA LYS A 53 -15.88 18.26 9.56
C LYS A 53 -17.30 17.94 9.09
N PRO A 54 -18.28 18.81 9.34
CA PRO A 54 -19.58 18.72 8.68
C PRO A 54 -19.42 18.87 7.17
N LEU A 55 -20.31 18.24 6.39
CA LEU A 55 -20.22 18.18 4.91
C LEU A 55 -20.11 19.58 4.27
N GLN A 56 -20.77 20.58 4.86
CA GLN A 56 -20.77 21.97 4.42
C GLN A 56 -19.37 22.62 4.46
N ASP A 57 -18.54 22.26 5.45
CA ASP A 57 -17.17 22.75 5.59
C ASP A 57 -16.20 22.05 4.64
N VAL A 58 -16.56 20.85 4.16
CA VAL A 58 -15.77 20.09 3.18
C VAL A 58 -16.07 20.54 1.75
N SER A 59 -17.34 20.82 1.43
CA SER A 59 -17.78 21.29 0.10
C SER A 59 -17.55 22.79 -0.13
N GLY A 60 -17.29 23.56 0.92
CA GLY A 60 -17.05 25.01 0.87
C GLY A 60 -15.58 25.41 0.68
N LYS A 61 -15.17 26.55 1.26
CA LYS A 61 -13.78 27.02 1.22
C LYS A 61 -12.89 26.10 2.06
N PHE A 62 -11.70 25.78 1.57
CA PHE A 62 -10.74 24.95 2.31
C PHE A 62 -10.34 25.60 3.65
N GLN A 63 -10.65 24.93 4.75
CA GLN A 63 -10.26 25.34 6.10
C GLN A 63 -9.32 24.30 6.71
N TRP A 64 -8.21 24.74 7.29
CA TRP A 64 -7.23 23.85 7.94
C TRP A 64 -7.75 23.25 9.25
N LEU A 65 -8.58 24.01 9.98
CA LEU A 65 -9.24 23.57 11.21
C LEU A 65 -10.76 23.49 11.00
N PRO A 66 -11.43 22.50 11.61
CA PRO A 66 -12.89 22.39 11.60
C PRO A 66 -13.55 23.54 12.37
N SER A 67 -14.68 24.05 11.88
CA SER A 67 -15.52 25.00 12.62
C SER A 67 -16.16 24.34 13.85
N THR A 68 -16.54 23.07 13.70
CA THR A 68 -17.09 22.20 14.73
C THR A 68 -16.53 20.80 14.54
N LEU A 69 -16.01 20.20 15.63
CA LEU A 69 -15.59 18.80 15.61
C LEU A 69 -16.84 17.93 15.69
N THR A 70 -17.11 17.14 14.64
CA THR A 70 -18.26 16.24 14.64
C THR A 70 -17.92 14.86 14.08
N ILE A 71 -18.55 13.84 14.66
CA ILE A 71 -18.48 12.45 14.19
C ILE A 71 -19.75 12.03 13.44
N GLN A 72 -20.69 12.96 13.24
CA GLN A 72 -21.94 12.74 12.52
C GLN A 72 -21.73 12.09 11.13
N PRO A 73 -20.74 12.52 10.30
CA PRO A 73 -20.52 11.93 8.98
C PRO A 73 -20.25 10.42 9.00
N TYR A 74 -19.73 9.87 10.12
CA TYR A 74 -19.50 8.43 10.26
C TYR A 74 -20.78 7.64 10.47
N PHE A 75 -21.85 8.26 10.97
CA PHE A 75 -23.17 7.64 11.10
C PHE A 75 -23.99 7.87 9.83
N ASP A 76 -24.03 9.10 9.33
CA ASP A 76 -24.83 9.50 8.17
C ASP A 76 -24.49 8.68 6.92
N ILE A 77 -23.23 8.27 6.76
CA ILE A 77 -22.77 7.49 5.60
C ILE A 77 -23.42 6.10 5.51
N TRP A 78 -23.83 5.50 6.63
CA TRP A 78 -24.49 4.19 6.62
C TRP A 78 -25.94 4.26 6.14
N GLU A 79 -26.59 5.42 6.29
CA GLU A 79 -27.95 5.66 5.83
C GLU A 79 -27.98 6.20 4.39
N THR A 80 -27.00 7.04 4.03
CA THR A 80 -26.96 7.69 2.70
C THR A 80 -26.43 6.78 1.60
N VAL A 81 -25.54 5.84 1.89
CA VAL A 81 -25.00 4.90 0.91
C VAL A 81 -24.96 3.48 1.46
N PRO A 82 -25.11 2.45 0.60
CA PRO A 82 -25.01 1.04 1.02
C PRO A 82 -23.53 0.65 1.26
N LEU A 83 -22.89 1.28 2.25
CA LEU A 83 -21.47 1.16 2.55
C LEU A 83 -21.07 -0.29 2.79
N ALA A 84 -21.86 -1.03 3.56
CA ALA A 84 -21.62 -2.46 3.82
C ALA A 84 -21.55 -3.27 2.50
N LYS A 85 -22.45 -3.00 1.55
CA LYS A 85 -22.47 -3.68 0.25
C LYS A 85 -21.23 -3.34 -0.56
N TYR A 86 -20.84 -2.07 -0.62
CA TYR A 86 -19.63 -1.65 -1.32
C TYR A 86 -18.37 -2.25 -0.70
N PHE A 87 -18.28 -2.26 0.62
CA PHE A 87 -17.16 -2.86 1.35
C PHE A 87 -17.04 -4.36 1.06
N VAL A 88 -18.14 -5.10 1.15
CA VAL A 88 -18.16 -6.54 0.87
C VAL A 88 -17.84 -6.81 -0.60
N ASN A 89 -18.40 -6.05 -1.54
CA ASN A 89 -18.07 -6.17 -2.96
C ASN A 89 -16.57 -5.94 -3.21
N SER A 90 -15.99 -4.89 -2.64
CA SER A 90 -14.56 -4.62 -2.76
C SER A 90 -13.71 -5.72 -2.13
N LEU A 91 -14.11 -6.25 -0.97
CA LEU A 91 -13.39 -7.34 -0.30
C LEU A 91 -13.42 -8.64 -1.13
N ILE A 92 -14.57 -8.99 -1.70
CA ILE A 92 -14.72 -10.16 -2.57
C ILE A 92 -13.90 -9.99 -3.84
N VAL A 93 -14.00 -8.83 -4.51
CA VAL A 93 -13.28 -8.57 -5.76
C VAL A 93 -11.77 -8.53 -5.53
N ALA A 94 -11.30 -7.74 -4.56
CA ALA A 94 -9.87 -7.63 -4.26
C ALA A 94 -9.30 -8.96 -3.72
N GLY A 95 -10.05 -9.66 -2.86
CA GLY A 95 -9.66 -10.95 -2.30
C GLY A 95 -9.54 -12.04 -3.37
N SER A 96 -10.57 -12.22 -4.19
CA SER A 96 -10.56 -13.20 -5.28
C SER A 96 -9.47 -12.89 -6.31
N ALA A 97 -9.32 -11.62 -6.72
CA ALA A 97 -8.26 -11.19 -7.62
C ALA A 97 -6.87 -11.46 -7.02
N THR A 98 -6.65 -11.19 -5.74
CA THR A 98 -5.38 -11.46 -5.06
C THR A 98 -5.07 -12.95 -5.01
N VAL A 99 -6.02 -13.79 -4.59
CA VAL A 99 -5.83 -15.24 -4.51
C VAL A 99 -5.48 -15.83 -5.88
N LEU A 100 -6.24 -15.48 -6.92
CA LEU A 100 -6.01 -15.98 -8.28
C LEU A 100 -4.68 -15.48 -8.85
N SER A 101 -4.40 -14.18 -8.73
CA SER A 101 -3.18 -13.58 -9.27
C SER A 101 -1.93 -14.10 -8.57
N VAL A 102 -1.92 -14.19 -7.23
CA VAL A 102 -0.80 -14.74 -6.45
C VAL A 102 -0.57 -16.20 -6.80
N THR A 103 -1.63 -17.00 -6.93
CA THR A 103 -1.51 -18.42 -7.30
C THR A 103 -0.77 -18.57 -8.64
N ILE A 104 -1.21 -17.84 -9.67
CA ILE A 104 -0.57 -17.86 -11.00
C ILE A 104 0.85 -17.28 -10.95
N ALA A 105 1.04 -16.19 -10.21
CA ALA A 105 2.33 -15.53 -10.06
C ALA A 105 3.35 -16.42 -9.37
N VAL A 106 2.97 -17.17 -8.33
CA VAL A 106 3.86 -18.10 -7.61
C VAL A 106 4.32 -19.23 -8.54
N PHE A 107 3.41 -19.83 -9.32
CA PHE A 107 3.80 -20.86 -10.29
C PHE A 107 4.76 -20.32 -11.35
N SER A 108 4.48 -19.13 -11.88
CA SER A 108 5.32 -18.47 -12.88
C SER A 108 6.69 -18.09 -12.31
N ALA A 109 6.72 -17.51 -11.11
CA ALA A 109 7.93 -17.10 -10.42
C ALA A 109 8.80 -18.31 -10.04
N TYR A 110 8.20 -19.42 -9.61
CA TYR A 110 8.93 -20.66 -9.33
C TYR A 110 9.56 -21.23 -10.61
N ALA A 111 8.80 -21.27 -11.71
CA ALA A 111 9.29 -21.74 -13.00
C ALA A 111 10.50 -20.92 -13.48
N VAL A 112 10.39 -19.59 -13.42
CA VAL A 112 11.45 -18.66 -13.86
C VAL A 112 12.65 -18.69 -12.91
N SER A 113 12.45 -18.78 -11.59
CA SER A 113 13.56 -18.73 -10.62
C SER A 113 14.36 -20.03 -10.57
N ARG A 114 13.69 -21.20 -10.60
CA ARG A 114 14.34 -22.49 -10.36
C ARG A 114 14.78 -23.21 -11.62
N TYR A 115 14.05 -23.10 -12.73
CA TYR A 115 14.36 -23.84 -13.96
C TYR A 115 15.17 -23.00 -14.96
N ARG A 116 16.01 -23.69 -15.74
CA ARG A 116 16.75 -23.13 -16.87
C ARG A 116 16.12 -23.66 -18.16
N PHE A 117 15.21 -22.90 -18.76
CA PHE A 117 14.54 -23.26 -20.01
C PHE A 117 14.87 -22.27 -21.14
N ARG A 118 14.83 -22.75 -22.39
CA ARG A 118 15.01 -21.92 -23.58
C ARG A 118 13.83 -20.95 -23.69
N GLY A 119 14.10 -19.64 -23.73
CA GLY A 119 13.07 -18.58 -23.77
C GLY A 119 12.81 -17.83 -22.44
N LYS A 120 13.46 -18.22 -21.32
CA LYS A 120 13.31 -17.55 -20.01
C LYS A 120 13.50 -16.03 -20.06
N ARG A 121 14.49 -15.55 -20.81
CA ARG A 121 14.77 -14.11 -20.95
C ARG A 121 13.63 -13.38 -21.66
N VAL A 122 13.12 -13.98 -22.74
CA VAL A 122 11.99 -13.40 -23.51
C VAL A 122 10.77 -13.31 -22.62
N PHE A 123 10.38 -14.41 -21.94
CA PHE A 123 9.26 -14.41 -21.01
C PHE A 123 9.37 -13.31 -19.95
N THR A 124 10.54 -13.22 -19.29
CA THR A 124 10.76 -12.23 -18.22
C THR A 124 10.67 -10.79 -18.76
N VAL A 125 11.27 -10.52 -19.91
CA VAL A 125 11.21 -9.19 -20.55
C VAL A 125 9.78 -8.87 -20.97
N THR A 126 9.04 -9.80 -21.56
CA THR A 126 7.65 -9.59 -21.96
C THR A 126 6.76 -9.25 -20.76
N VAL A 127 6.88 -9.97 -19.64
CA VAL A 127 6.12 -9.67 -18.42
C VAL A 127 6.45 -8.29 -17.86
N LEU A 128 7.73 -7.89 -17.88
CA LEU A 128 8.11 -6.55 -17.46
C LEU A 128 7.57 -5.48 -18.43
N SER A 129 7.65 -5.74 -19.73
CA SER A 129 7.11 -4.85 -20.75
C SER A 129 5.61 -4.63 -20.60
N THR A 130 4.83 -5.68 -20.29
CA THR A 130 3.37 -5.52 -20.08
C THR A 130 3.06 -4.67 -18.84
N GLN A 131 3.87 -4.73 -17.78
CA GLN A 131 3.70 -3.90 -16.58
C GLN A 131 4.00 -2.41 -16.80
N MET A 132 4.74 -2.06 -17.86
CA MET A 132 5.05 -0.66 -18.19
C MET A 132 3.90 0.04 -18.93
N PHE A 133 2.91 -0.70 -19.43
CA PHE A 133 1.75 -0.09 -20.10
C PHE A 133 0.88 0.64 -19.08
N PRO A 134 0.48 1.89 -19.35
CA PRO A 134 -0.38 2.63 -18.44
C PRO A 134 -1.77 2.01 -18.39
N GLY A 135 -2.24 1.71 -17.16
CA GLY A 135 -3.47 0.96 -16.91
C GLY A 135 -4.73 1.56 -17.58
N ILE A 136 -4.76 2.88 -17.77
CA ILE A 136 -5.89 3.59 -18.38
C ILE A 136 -6.14 3.17 -19.84
N LEU A 137 -5.11 2.73 -20.58
CA LEU A 137 -5.25 2.28 -21.97
C LEU A 137 -6.13 1.04 -22.09
N PHE A 138 -6.27 0.27 -21.01
CA PHE A 138 -7.09 -0.94 -21.00
C PHE A 138 -8.57 -0.66 -20.77
N LEU A 139 -8.96 0.55 -20.36
CA LEU A 139 -10.35 0.86 -19.99
C LEU A 139 -11.31 0.66 -21.17
N LEU A 140 -11.04 1.30 -22.31
CA LEU A 140 -11.87 1.18 -23.52
C LEU A 140 -11.93 -0.27 -24.04
N PRO A 141 -10.81 -0.99 -24.26
CA PRO A 141 -10.89 -2.35 -24.76
C PRO A 141 -11.56 -3.31 -23.77
N LEU A 142 -11.36 -3.17 -22.46
CA LEU A 142 -12.10 -3.97 -21.47
C LEU A 142 -13.60 -3.70 -21.51
N PHE A 143 -14.00 -2.44 -21.67
CA PHE A 143 -15.41 -2.09 -21.85
C PHE A 143 -16.00 -2.76 -23.11
N LEU A 144 -15.30 -2.69 -24.25
CA LEU A 144 -15.75 -3.34 -25.48
C LEU A 144 -15.82 -4.86 -25.34
N ILE A 145 -14.90 -5.48 -24.60
CA ILE A 145 -14.94 -6.92 -24.28
C ILE A 145 -16.22 -7.24 -23.48
N PHE A 146 -16.55 -6.46 -22.44
CA PHE A 146 -17.78 -6.71 -21.68
C PHE A 146 -19.05 -6.50 -22.50
N VAL A 147 -19.09 -5.50 -23.39
CA VAL A 147 -20.21 -5.31 -24.33
C VAL A 147 -20.32 -6.48 -25.30
N ASN A 148 -19.21 -6.93 -25.87
CA ASN A 148 -19.20 -8.05 -26.81
C ASN A 148 -19.65 -9.35 -26.14
N ILE A 149 -19.14 -9.65 -24.94
CA ILE A 149 -19.57 -10.81 -24.17
C ILE A 149 -21.06 -10.71 -23.87
N GLY A 150 -21.56 -9.53 -23.48
CA GLY A 150 -22.98 -9.33 -23.23
C GLY A 150 -23.86 -9.58 -24.46
N ASN A 151 -23.45 -9.05 -25.62
CA ASN A 151 -24.14 -9.29 -26.89
C ASN A 151 -24.13 -10.76 -27.32
N SER A 152 -23.05 -11.50 -27.05
CA SER A 152 -22.93 -12.91 -27.43
C SER A 152 -23.59 -13.88 -26.45
N THR A 153 -23.65 -13.55 -25.16
CA THR A 153 -24.20 -14.43 -24.11
C THR A 153 -25.61 -14.04 -23.68
N GLY A 154 -26.08 -12.85 -24.04
CA GLY A 154 -27.34 -12.28 -23.54
C GLY A 154 -27.28 -11.85 -22.07
N VAL A 155 -26.13 -11.98 -21.40
CA VAL A 155 -25.94 -11.56 -20.02
C VAL A 155 -25.58 -10.07 -20.00
N ALA A 156 -26.40 -9.24 -19.36
CA ALA A 156 -26.12 -7.81 -19.22
C ALA A 156 -24.91 -7.59 -18.29
N LEU A 157 -23.71 -7.53 -18.87
CA LEU A 157 -22.44 -7.23 -18.19
C LEU A 157 -22.06 -5.75 -18.24
N TYR A 158 -22.86 -4.94 -18.93
CA TYR A 158 -22.74 -3.49 -19.00
C TYR A 158 -24.09 -2.87 -18.62
N GLY A 159 -24.08 -1.90 -17.71
CA GLY A 159 -25.19 -1.02 -17.33
C GLY A 159 -26.59 -1.64 -17.24
N SER A 160 -26.98 -2.08 -16.04
CA SER A 160 -28.37 -2.02 -15.55
C SER A 160 -28.52 -0.87 -14.57
#